data_AF-A0A0D0ARC6-F1
#
_entry.id   AF-A0A0D0ARC6-F1
#
_cell.length_a   1.000
_cell.length_b   1.000
_cell.length_c   1.000
_cell.angle_alpha   90.00
_cell.angle_beta   90.00
_cell.angle_gamma   90.00
#
_symmetry.space_group_name_H-M   'P 1'
#
loop_
_entity.id
_entity.type
_entity.pdbx_description
1 polymer ?
#
loop_
_entity_poly.entity_id
_entity_poly.type
_entity_poly.pdbx_seq_one_letter_code
_entity_poly.pdbx_strand_id
1 'polypeptide(L)'
;MSGPYVYTQPTYEPPPYYTHPYTPQRSPFIPPSNLFPSSPSSPYAELPGTPHTYYPDGYHRRRPPSWHGGMATAPPSPSFLGVPLPSTHNRRHSFGNGNRSAWPYQTSSQHFQIHPLLNGEAYVSEFYFDIANPAFAPLRRVGPNHTAMVSVEELREPATFPTITRMRITHDAIPQWPIDLELVHGEYDVSGALPITVGDVLWMIHSSLHRQISHSDWAQLSQSEETAIARAYTRRYRSIPSSAQLEASQGVKRIDYLMERRIFRGLVRAPDEDGFVHWKLLT
;
A
#
# COMPACT_ATOMS: atom_id res chain seq x y z
N MET A 1 -18.28 13.21 41.83
CA MET A 1 -17.96 13.85 40.54
C MET A 1 -16.70 13.20 40.00
N SER A 2 -16.84 12.36 38.99
CA SER A 2 -15.73 11.66 38.32
C SER A 2 -14.97 12.64 37.42
N GLY A 3 -13.65 12.78 37.65
CA GLY A 3 -12.78 13.63 36.83
C GLY A 3 -12.64 13.13 35.39
N PRO A 4 -12.20 14.00 34.46
CA PRO A 4 -12.07 13.65 33.05
C PRO A 4 -10.95 12.62 32.84
N TYR A 5 -11.28 11.55 32.13
CA TYR A 5 -10.31 10.57 31.65
C TYR A 5 -9.37 11.24 30.65
N VAL A 6 -8.09 11.31 31.00
CA VAL A 6 -7.01 11.75 30.10
C VAL A 6 -6.48 10.50 29.39
N TYR A 7 -6.70 10.42 28.08
CA TYR A 7 -6.08 9.41 27.23
C TYR A 7 -4.61 9.77 27.00
N THR A 8 -3.69 9.01 27.57
CA THR A 8 -2.27 9.03 27.18
C THR A 8 -2.11 8.32 25.84
N GLN A 9 -1.61 9.01 24.82
CA GLN A 9 -1.31 8.37 23.54
C GLN A 9 -0.17 7.35 23.69
N PRO A 10 -0.25 6.19 23.04
CA PRO A 10 0.84 5.22 23.04
C PRO A 10 2.04 5.81 22.28
N THR A 11 3.15 5.97 22.98
CA THR A 11 4.45 6.29 22.37
C THR A 11 4.91 5.09 21.56
N TYR A 12 4.90 5.20 20.23
CA TYR A 12 5.50 4.20 19.36
C TYR A 12 7.02 4.36 19.42
N GLU A 13 7.69 3.41 20.07
CA GLU A 13 9.15 3.34 20.12
C GLU A 13 9.63 2.53 18.91
N PRO A 14 10.36 3.12 17.95
CA PRO A 14 10.88 2.38 16.80
C PRO A 14 11.94 1.35 17.26
N PRO A 15 12.01 0.18 16.63
CA PRO A 15 12.97 -0.86 17.00
C PRO A 15 14.43 -0.40 16.83
N PRO A 16 15.34 -0.81 17.74
CA PRO A 16 16.68 -0.20 17.90
C PRO A 16 17.71 -0.50 16.80
N TYR A 17 17.34 -1.20 15.72
CA TYR A 17 18.30 -1.70 14.71
C TYR A 17 18.34 -0.89 13.40
N TYR A 18 17.52 0.15 13.26
CA TYR A 18 17.60 1.07 12.11
C TYR A 18 18.49 2.28 12.44
N THR A 19 19.81 2.09 12.48
CA THR A 19 20.75 3.19 12.34
C THR A 19 20.83 3.62 10.87
N HIS A 20 19.82 4.33 10.40
CA HIS A 20 19.97 5.18 9.23
C HIS A 20 20.41 6.58 9.68
N PRO A 21 21.48 7.16 9.09
CA PRO A 21 21.86 8.54 9.35
C PRO A 21 20.95 9.49 8.55
N TYR A 22 19.64 9.48 8.83
CA TYR A 22 18.73 10.50 8.35
C TYR A 22 18.34 11.39 9.52
N THR A 23 19.17 12.39 9.74
CA THR A 23 18.70 13.61 10.40
C THR A 23 17.45 14.07 9.66
N PRO A 24 16.31 14.30 10.34
CA PRO A 24 15.22 15.00 9.70
C PRO A 24 15.78 16.36 9.29
N GLN A 25 15.92 16.59 7.98
CA GLN A 25 16.20 17.92 7.45
C GLN A 25 15.05 18.81 7.91
N ARG A 26 15.23 19.48 9.04
CA ARG A 26 14.50 20.70 9.35
C ARG A 26 14.87 21.66 8.24
N SER A 27 13.95 21.89 7.32
CA SER A 27 14.12 22.89 6.27
C SER A 27 14.51 24.22 6.94
N PRO A 28 15.64 24.84 6.60
CA PRO A 28 16.10 26.08 7.24
C PRO A 28 15.23 27.31 6.93
N PHE A 29 14.14 27.14 6.17
CA PHE A 29 13.26 28.21 5.70
C PHE A 29 11.91 28.30 6.42
N ILE A 30 11.62 27.44 7.41
CA ILE A 30 10.40 27.57 8.21
C ILE A 30 10.78 28.25 9.53
N PRO A 31 10.50 29.56 9.70
CA PRO A 31 10.73 30.21 10.98
C PRO A 31 9.83 29.58 12.06
N PRO A 32 10.27 29.54 13.33
CA PRO A 32 9.47 29.02 14.42
C PRO A 32 8.15 29.78 14.50
N SER A 33 7.05 29.02 14.58
CA SER A 33 5.65 29.50 14.62
C SER A 33 5.33 30.45 15.78
N ASN A 34 6.27 30.67 16.68
CA ASN A 34 6.12 31.51 17.88
C ASN A 34 6.37 33.00 17.57
N LEU A 35 6.71 33.35 16.33
CA LEU A 35 7.00 34.72 15.89
C LEU A 35 5.82 35.42 15.19
N PHE A 36 4.68 34.77 15.02
CA PHE A 36 3.50 35.43 14.46
C PHE A 36 2.66 36.04 15.59
N PRO A 37 2.62 37.38 15.72
CA PRO A 37 1.70 38.02 16.65
C PRO A 37 0.26 37.70 16.24
N SER A 38 -0.60 37.50 17.24
CA SER A 38 -2.04 37.29 17.07
C SER A 38 -2.60 38.33 16.11
N SER A 39 -3.08 37.90 14.94
CA SER A 39 -3.68 38.78 13.95
C SER A 39 -4.78 39.62 14.61
N PRO A 40 -4.76 40.96 14.47
CA PRO A 40 -5.83 41.79 14.99
C PRO A 40 -7.13 41.40 14.28
N SER A 41 -8.16 41.18 15.09
CA SER A 41 -9.54 40.97 14.68
C SER A 41 -9.97 42.11 13.76
N SER A 42 -9.99 41.85 12.45
CA SER A 42 -10.46 42.81 11.46
C SER A 42 -12.00 42.88 11.55
N PRO A 43 -12.60 44.06 11.76
CA PRO A 43 -14.04 44.21 11.69
C PRO A 43 -14.49 43.95 10.24
N TYR A 44 -15.52 43.12 10.09
CA TYR A 44 -16.20 42.87 8.82
C TYR A 44 -16.58 44.20 8.16
N ALA A 45 -15.86 44.59 7.11
CA ALA A 45 -16.33 45.59 6.17
C ALA A 45 -17.26 44.88 5.19
N GLU A 46 -18.55 45.22 5.25
CA GLU A 46 -19.56 44.82 4.27
C GLU A 46 -19.11 45.27 2.87
N LEU A 47 -18.79 44.30 2.01
CA LEU A 47 -18.56 44.53 0.60
C LEU A 47 -19.92 44.83 -0.09
N PRO A 48 -20.00 45.88 -0.93
CA PRO A 48 -21.20 46.19 -1.69
C PRO A 48 -21.51 45.07 -2.68
N GLY A 49 -22.81 44.74 -2.76
CA GLY A 49 -23.36 43.55 -3.38
C GLY A 49 -22.80 43.18 -4.74
N THR A 50 -22.28 41.96 -4.83
CA THR A 50 -22.07 41.26 -6.10
C THR A 50 -23.42 41.12 -6.82
N PRO A 51 -23.50 41.47 -8.12
CA PRO A 51 -24.73 41.33 -8.90
C PRO A 51 -25.14 39.86 -8.94
N HIS A 52 -26.38 39.60 -8.52
CA HIS A 52 -27.04 38.32 -8.67
C HIS A 52 -27.08 37.95 -10.16
N THR A 53 -26.20 37.05 -10.58
CA THR A 53 -26.32 36.38 -11.88
C THR A 53 -27.52 35.45 -11.79
N TYR A 54 -28.63 35.91 -12.35
CA TYR A 54 -29.85 35.16 -12.55
C TYR A 54 -29.52 34.00 -13.51
N TYR A 55 -29.22 32.82 -12.97
CA TYR A 55 -29.14 31.62 -13.78
C TYR A 55 -30.57 31.25 -14.19
N PRO A 56 -30.88 31.15 -15.49
CA PRO A 56 -32.19 30.68 -15.92
C PRO A 56 -32.39 29.24 -15.44
N ASP A 57 -33.40 29.07 -14.59
CA ASP A 57 -34.03 27.80 -14.28
C ASP A 57 -34.38 27.08 -15.59
N GLY A 58 -33.82 25.90 -15.84
CA GLY A 58 -34.16 25.21 -17.09
C GLY A 58 -33.41 23.94 -17.47
N TYR A 59 -32.32 23.55 -16.79
CA TYR A 59 -31.65 22.29 -17.10
C TYR A 59 -31.84 21.25 -16.00
N HIS A 60 -33.05 20.68 -15.97
CA HIS A 60 -33.25 19.37 -15.38
C HIS A 60 -32.33 18.37 -16.09
N ARG A 61 -31.21 18.01 -15.46
CA ARG A 61 -30.45 16.81 -15.85
C ARG A 61 -31.40 15.62 -15.76
N ARG A 62 -31.86 15.16 -16.92
CA ARG A 62 -32.61 13.91 -17.04
C ARG A 62 -31.74 12.80 -16.45
N ARG A 63 -32.21 12.20 -15.35
CA ARG A 63 -31.66 10.93 -14.85
C ARG A 63 -31.68 9.93 -16.01
N PRO A 64 -30.59 9.18 -16.26
CA PRO A 64 -30.63 8.04 -17.17
C PRO A 64 -31.76 7.10 -16.73
N PRO A 65 -32.63 6.64 -17.64
CA PRO A 65 -33.64 5.66 -17.30
C PRO A 65 -32.97 4.38 -16.80
N SER A 66 -33.36 3.96 -15.59
CA SER A 66 -33.02 2.66 -15.03
C SER A 66 -33.56 1.57 -15.95
N TRP A 67 -32.66 0.70 -16.43
CA TRP A 67 -32.96 -0.51 -17.19
C TRP A 67 -33.68 -1.56 -16.32
N HIS A 68 -34.89 -1.28 -15.86
CA HIS A 68 -35.77 -2.26 -15.21
C HIS A 68 -37.22 -1.96 -15.58
N GLY A 69 -37.61 -2.32 -16.80
CA GLY A 69 -39.01 -2.22 -17.21
C GLY A 69 -39.24 -2.92 -18.54
N GLY A 70 -39.76 -4.16 -18.49
CA GLY A 70 -40.41 -4.76 -19.65
C GLY A 70 -40.00 -6.16 -20.08
N MET A 71 -39.45 -7.01 -19.21
CA MET A 71 -39.40 -8.45 -19.53
C MET A 71 -40.73 -9.09 -19.16
N ALA A 72 -41.56 -9.24 -20.20
CA ALA A 72 -42.73 -10.10 -20.18
C ALA A 72 -42.33 -11.56 -19.90
N THR A 73 -43.11 -12.22 -19.05
CA THR A 73 -43.35 -13.67 -19.00
C THR A 73 -42.11 -14.57 -19.14
N ALA A 74 -41.48 -14.88 -18.01
CA ALA A 74 -40.60 -16.04 -17.91
C ALA A 74 -41.40 -17.33 -18.18
N PRO A 75 -40.90 -18.26 -19.03
CA PRO A 75 -41.53 -19.57 -19.21
C PRO A 75 -41.39 -20.43 -17.95
N PRO A 76 -42.34 -21.35 -17.69
CA PRO A 76 -42.29 -22.26 -16.55
C PRO A 76 -41.05 -23.15 -16.64
N SER A 77 -40.26 -23.17 -15.56
CA SER A 77 -39.08 -24.03 -15.44
C SER A 77 -39.50 -25.50 -15.48
N PRO A 78 -38.83 -26.36 -16.28
CA PRO A 78 -39.07 -27.79 -16.25
C PRO A 78 -38.57 -28.38 -14.93
N SER A 79 -39.45 -29.11 -14.25
CA SER A 79 -39.16 -29.90 -13.06
C SER A 79 -38.16 -31.02 -13.41
N PHE A 80 -36.88 -30.78 -13.18
CA PHE A 80 -35.89 -31.86 -13.23
C PHE A 80 -35.85 -32.62 -11.91
N LEU A 81 -36.06 -33.91 -12.09
CA LEU A 81 -36.09 -35.01 -11.13
C LEU A 81 -34.89 -35.01 -10.17
N GLY A 82 -35.18 -35.47 -8.96
CA GLY A 82 -34.27 -35.47 -7.83
C GLY A 82 -33.01 -36.31 -8.03
N VAL A 83 -31.91 -35.77 -7.51
CA VAL A 83 -30.67 -36.49 -7.26
C VAL A 83 -30.69 -36.96 -5.80
N PRO A 84 -30.43 -38.25 -5.51
CA PRO A 84 -30.41 -38.77 -4.15
C PRO A 84 -29.21 -38.21 -3.37
N LEU A 85 -29.49 -37.69 -2.17
CA LEU A 85 -28.47 -37.30 -1.20
C LEU A 85 -27.74 -38.55 -0.69
N PRO A 86 -26.39 -38.58 -0.69
CA PRO A 86 -25.68 -39.46 0.22
C PRO A 86 -25.74 -38.87 1.64
N SER A 87 -26.56 -39.52 2.45
CA SER A 87 -26.48 -39.48 3.90
C SER A 87 -25.20 -40.20 4.36
N THR A 88 -24.21 -39.47 4.85
CA THR A 88 -23.33 -39.97 5.93
C THR A 88 -22.66 -38.83 6.69
N HIS A 89 -22.85 -38.89 8.00
CA HIS A 89 -22.14 -38.22 9.08
C HIS A 89 -20.66 -37.90 8.81
N ASN A 90 -20.25 -36.67 9.16
CA ASN A 90 -19.20 -36.47 10.15
C ASN A 90 -19.13 -35.01 10.61
N ARG A 91 -19.91 -34.71 11.66
CA ARG A 91 -19.77 -33.52 12.48
C ARG A 91 -18.53 -33.74 13.38
N ARG A 92 -17.33 -33.51 12.85
CA ARG A 92 -16.09 -33.51 13.64
C ARG A 92 -15.78 -32.07 14.04
N HIS A 93 -16.15 -31.74 15.27
CA HIS A 93 -15.60 -30.59 15.97
C HIS A 93 -14.09 -30.82 16.12
N SER A 94 -13.28 -30.12 15.33
CA SER A 94 -11.86 -29.95 15.59
C SER A 94 -11.57 -28.47 15.80
N PHE A 95 -11.42 -28.08 17.07
CA PHE A 95 -10.61 -26.94 17.48
C PHE A 95 -9.12 -27.26 17.21
N GLY A 96 -8.81 -27.64 15.98
CA GLY A 96 -7.49 -28.05 15.55
C GLY A 96 -6.83 -26.87 14.84
N ASN A 97 -5.83 -26.29 15.51
CA ASN A 97 -4.68 -25.61 14.93
C ASN A 97 -4.70 -25.64 13.40
N GLY A 98 -4.99 -24.48 12.79
CA GLY A 98 -4.82 -24.30 11.36
C GLY A 98 -3.47 -24.86 10.96
N ASN A 99 -3.50 -25.85 10.08
CA ASN A 99 -2.36 -26.52 9.50
C ASN A 99 -1.52 -25.44 8.81
N ARG A 100 -0.62 -24.79 9.56
CA ARG A 100 0.43 -23.95 9.01
C ARG A 100 1.26 -24.92 8.19
N SER A 101 1.01 -24.96 6.89
CA SER A 101 1.80 -25.72 5.95
C SER A 101 3.24 -25.23 6.08
N ALA A 102 3.99 -25.87 6.96
CA ALA A 102 5.43 -25.76 6.99
C ALA A 102 5.86 -26.07 5.57
N TRP A 103 6.41 -25.07 4.93
CA TRP A 103 6.84 -25.06 3.56
C TRP A 103 7.47 -26.41 3.18
N PRO A 104 6.93 -27.13 2.18
CA PRO A 104 7.55 -28.36 1.72
C PRO A 104 8.86 -27.98 1.04
N TYR A 105 9.94 -27.96 1.81
CA TYR A 105 11.31 -27.84 1.31
C TYR A 105 11.59 -29.09 0.45
N GLN A 106 11.20 -29.04 -0.83
CA GLN A 106 11.56 -30.07 -1.80
C GLN A 106 13.06 -29.97 -2.04
N THR A 107 13.78 -31.03 -1.67
CA THR A 107 15.25 -31.11 -1.65
C THR A 107 15.89 -31.34 -3.03
N SER A 108 15.21 -30.99 -4.12
CA SER A 108 15.72 -31.20 -5.48
C SER A 108 15.96 -29.85 -6.15
N SER A 109 17.24 -29.61 -6.45
CA SER A 109 17.89 -28.42 -7.01
C SER A 109 17.85 -27.15 -6.15
N GLN A 110 19.03 -26.51 -6.01
CA GLN A 110 19.27 -25.26 -5.27
C GLN A 110 18.58 -24.05 -5.93
N HIS A 111 17.27 -24.15 -6.16
CA HIS A 111 16.51 -23.04 -6.70
C HIS A 111 16.31 -22.01 -5.61
N PHE A 112 16.66 -20.77 -5.95
CA PHE A 112 16.36 -19.62 -5.13
C PHE A 112 14.85 -19.41 -5.11
N GLN A 113 14.22 -19.67 -3.97
CA GLN A 113 12.77 -19.54 -3.77
C GLN A 113 12.45 -18.26 -3.02
N ILE A 114 11.41 -17.56 -3.47
CA ILE A 114 10.87 -16.39 -2.79
C ILE A 114 9.61 -16.76 -2.01
N HIS A 115 9.38 -16.06 -0.89
CA HIS A 115 8.17 -16.22 -0.09
C HIS A 115 6.88 -15.97 -0.92
N PRO A 116 5.78 -16.75 -0.79
CA PRO A 116 4.54 -16.72 -1.54
C PRO A 116 3.84 -15.39 -1.45
N LEU A 117 3.91 -14.73 -0.29
CA LEU A 117 3.40 -13.37 -0.12
C LEU A 117 4.12 -12.37 -1.04
N LEU A 118 5.37 -12.68 -1.42
CA LEU A 118 6.19 -11.90 -2.33
C LEU A 118 6.27 -12.52 -3.74
N ASN A 119 5.71 -13.71 -3.99
CA ASN A 119 5.88 -14.40 -5.27
C ASN A 119 4.92 -13.83 -6.33
N GLY A 120 5.48 -13.14 -7.32
CA GLY A 120 4.72 -12.58 -8.44
C GLY A 120 4.39 -13.57 -9.56
N GLU A 121 4.94 -14.78 -9.54
CA GLU A 121 4.69 -15.81 -10.55
C GLU A 121 3.42 -16.63 -10.24
N ALA A 122 2.91 -16.56 -9.01
CA ALA A 122 1.70 -17.25 -8.61
C ALA A 122 0.44 -16.58 -9.20
N TYR A 123 -0.32 -17.31 -10.02
CA TYR A 123 -1.54 -16.82 -10.68
C TYR A 123 -2.65 -16.36 -9.73
N VAL A 124 -2.65 -16.84 -8.48
CA VAL A 124 -3.64 -16.49 -7.46
C VAL A 124 -2.90 -16.08 -6.20
N SER A 125 -2.61 -14.80 -6.07
CA SER A 125 -2.12 -14.26 -4.82
C SER A 125 -3.28 -13.97 -3.89
N GLU A 126 -3.32 -14.63 -2.73
CA GLU A 126 -4.23 -14.28 -1.64
C GLU A 126 -3.80 -12.99 -0.93
N PHE A 127 -2.70 -12.38 -1.35
CA PHE A 127 -2.14 -11.17 -0.78
C PHE A 127 -2.68 -9.92 -1.50
N TYR A 128 -3.05 -8.92 -0.71
CA TYR A 128 -3.50 -7.62 -1.19
C TYR A 128 -2.77 -6.52 -0.43
N PHE A 129 -2.03 -5.69 -1.16
CA PHE A 129 -1.31 -4.57 -0.57
C PHE A 129 -1.37 -3.36 -1.49
N ASP A 130 -2.19 -2.38 -1.13
CA ASP A 130 -2.23 -1.09 -1.83
C ASP A 130 -1.08 -0.22 -1.34
N ILE A 131 -0.06 -0.09 -2.19
CA ILE A 131 1.16 0.64 -1.90
C ILE A 131 0.87 2.15 -1.77
N ALA A 132 -0.19 2.67 -2.40
CA ALA A 132 -0.53 4.09 -2.30
C ALA A 132 -1.19 4.46 -0.96
N ASN A 133 -1.63 3.46 -0.17
CA ASN A 133 -2.14 3.71 1.16
C ASN A 133 -1.01 4.31 2.03
N PRO A 134 -1.19 5.49 2.67
CA PRO A 134 -0.19 6.07 3.55
C PRO A 134 0.09 5.20 4.77
N ALA A 135 -0.89 4.38 5.20
CA ALA A 135 -0.68 3.40 6.25
C ALA A 135 -0.11 2.09 5.68
N PHE A 136 0.93 1.56 6.32
CA PHE A 136 1.46 0.24 6.02
C PHE A 136 0.47 -0.84 6.51
N ALA A 137 -0.40 -1.29 5.62
CA ALA A 137 -1.47 -2.24 5.94
C ALA A 137 -1.53 -3.39 4.91
N PRO A 138 -0.54 -4.30 4.89
CA PRO A 138 -0.61 -5.50 4.07
C PRO A 138 -1.77 -6.39 4.53
N LEU A 139 -2.64 -6.78 3.60
CA LEU A 139 -3.80 -7.62 3.84
C LEU A 139 -3.63 -8.98 3.16
N ARG A 140 -4.21 -10.02 3.76
CA ARG A 140 -4.37 -11.35 3.17
C ARG A 140 -5.85 -11.72 3.13
N ARG A 141 -6.27 -12.39 2.08
CA ARG A 141 -7.58 -13.01 1.94
C ARG A 141 -7.62 -14.32 2.73
N VAL A 142 -8.51 -14.39 3.72
CA VAL A 142 -8.68 -15.59 4.58
C VAL A 142 -9.88 -16.43 4.13
N GLY A 143 -10.78 -15.85 3.33
CA GLY A 143 -11.93 -16.55 2.78
C GLY A 143 -12.69 -15.75 1.72
N PRO A 144 -13.88 -16.21 1.31
CA PRO A 144 -14.78 -15.44 0.46
C PRO A 144 -15.15 -14.12 1.18
N ASN A 145 -14.80 -12.98 0.59
CA ASN A 145 -15.09 -11.64 1.13
C ASN A 145 -14.48 -11.30 2.50
N HIS A 146 -13.55 -12.11 3.00
CA HIS A 146 -12.85 -11.85 4.25
C HIS A 146 -11.38 -11.58 3.99
N THR A 147 -10.94 -10.39 4.39
CA THR A 147 -9.53 -10.01 4.45
C THR A 147 -9.13 -9.79 5.91
N ALA A 148 -7.89 -10.14 6.23
CA ALA A 148 -7.27 -9.90 7.53
C ALA A 148 -5.90 -9.26 7.30
N MET A 149 -5.40 -8.51 8.28
CA MET A 149 -4.02 -8.03 8.23
C MET A 149 -3.05 -9.22 8.28
N VAL A 150 -1.94 -9.11 7.57
CA VAL A 150 -0.85 -10.11 7.68
C VAL A 150 -0.32 -10.08 9.11
N SER A 151 -0.11 -11.26 9.68
CA SER A 151 0.35 -11.39 11.07
C SER A 151 1.81 -10.95 11.22
N VAL A 152 2.18 -10.50 12.42
CA VAL A 152 3.57 -10.08 12.70
C VAL A 152 4.53 -11.25 12.56
N GLU A 153 4.08 -12.46 12.90
CA GLU A 153 4.86 -13.68 12.74
C GLU A 153 5.18 -13.96 11.27
N GLU A 154 4.21 -13.82 10.37
CA GLU A 154 4.42 -13.99 8.91
C GLU A 154 5.33 -12.91 8.33
N LEU A 155 5.23 -11.67 8.82
CA LEU A 155 6.14 -10.60 8.40
C LEU A 155 7.58 -10.84 8.85
N ARG A 156 7.80 -11.62 9.92
CA ARG A 156 9.14 -11.99 10.42
C ARG A 156 9.73 -13.20 9.69
N GLU A 157 8.98 -13.87 8.83
CA GLU A 157 9.52 -14.99 8.05
C GLU A 157 10.58 -14.49 7.05
N PRO A 158 11.61 -15.29 6.74
CA PRO A 158 12.60 -14.93 5.72
C PRO A 158 11.95 -14.69 4.36
N ALA A 159 12.38 -13.66 3.65
CA ALA A 159 11.86 -13.32 2.33
C ALA A 159 12.22 -14.36 1.26
N THR A 160 13.31 -15.10 1.47
CA THR A 160 13.87 -16.02 0.48
C THR A 160 14.42 -17.29 1.13
N PHE A 161 14.55 -18.34 0.32
CA PHE A 161 15.24 -19.58 0.66
C PHE A 161 16.17 -20.00 -0.51
N PRO A 162 17.50 -20.08 -0.32
CA PRO A 162 18.23 -19.76 0.90
C PRO A 162 18.08 -18.28 1.28
N THR A 163 18.29 -17.97 2.56
CA THR A 163 18.17 -16.61 3.09
C THR A 163 19.27 -15.70 2.57
N ILE A 164 18.92 -14.47 2.18
CA ILE A 164 19.89 -13.45 1.73
C ILE A 164 19.90 -12.23 2.63
N THR A 165 21.00 -11.49 2.55
CA THR A 165 21.25 -10.24 3.30
C THR A 165 21.29 -9.01 2.40
N ARG A 166 21.32 -9.22 1.06
CA ARG A 166 21.38 -8.18 0.03
C ARG A 166 20.39 -8.47 -1.08
N MET A 167 19.48 -7.54 -1.36
CA MET A 167 18.45 -7.65 -2.39
C MET A 167 18.29 -6.31 -3.09
N ARG A 168 18.18 -6.30 -4.42
CA ARG A 168 17.82 -5.11 -5.20
C ARG A 168 16.46 -5.32 -5.85
N ILE A 169 15.56 -4.36 -5.71
CA ILE A 169 14.23 -4.39 -6.30
C ILE A 169 14.08 -3.22 -7.28
N THR A 170 13.72 -3.51 -8.53
CA THR A 170 13.44 -2.50 -9.55
C THR A 170 11.99 -2.56 -10.03
N HIS A 171 11.51 -1.48 -10.64
CA HIS A 171 10.17 -1.41 -11.23
C HIS A 171 10.24 -0.75 -12.61
N ASP A 172 9.57 -1.32 -13.61
CA ASP A 172 9.67 -0.89 -15.01
C ASP A 172 9.27 0.57 -15.25
N ALA A 173 8.29 1.08 -14.51
CA ALA A 173 7.82 2.45 -14.69
C ALA A 173 8.76 3.50 -14.05
N ILE A 174 9.68 3.08 -13.17
CA ILE A 174 10.56 3.96 -12.41
C ILE A 174 11.97 3.34 -12.22
N PRO A 175 12.65 2.96 -13.31
CA PRO A 175 13.94 2.25 -13.23
C PRO A 175 15.03 3.07 -12.54
N GLN A 176 14.91 4.40 -12.52
CA GLN A 176 15.88 5.32 -11.91
C GLN A 176 15.89 5.30 -10.38
N TRP A 177 14.91 4.65 -9.74
CA TRP A 177 14.83 4.53 -8.27
C TRP A 177 14.83 3.08 -7.82
N PRO A 178 15.95 2.36 -7.97
CA PRO A 178 16.08 1.02 -7.41
C PRO A 178 15.93 1.07 -5.87
N ILE A 179 15.40 -0.01 -5.32
CA ILE A 179 15.25 -0.20 -3.89
C ILE A 179 16.27 -1.24 -3.46
N ASP A 180 17.33 -0.76 -2.83
CA ASP A 180 18.43 -1.61 -2.34
C ASP A 180 18.21 -1.92 -0.86
N LEU A 181 18.13 -3.20 -0.55
CA LEU A 181 18.08 -3.74 0.81
C LEU A 181 19.45 -4.35 1.11
N GLU A 182 20.15 -3.78 2.07
CA GLU A 182 21.39 -4.34 2.60
C GLU A 182 21.35 -4.32 4.13
N LEU A 183 21.30 -5.50 4.73
CA LEU A 183 21.44 -5.65 6.18
C LEU A 183 22.92 -5.61 6.54
N VAL A 184 23.40 -4.42 6.92
CA VAL A 184 24.75 -4.23 7.45
C VAL A 184 24.77 -4.72 8.89
N HIS A 185 25.47 -5.82 9.13
CA HIS A 185 25.66 -6.34 10.48
C HIS A 185 26.86 -5.65 11.11
N GLY A 186 26.68 -5.20 12.35
CA GLY A 186 27.80 -4.70 13.14
C GLY A 186 28.81 -5.81 13.40
N GLU A 187 30.09 -5.45 13.44
CA GLU A 187 31.23 -6.36 13.68
C GLU A 187 31.13 -7.18 14.99
N TYR A 188 30.22 -6.78 15.88
CA TYR A 188 29.99 -7.39 17.19
C TYR A 188 28.78 -8.33 17.25
N ASP A 189 28.07 -8.57 16.15
CA ASP A 189 26.88 -9.43 16.18
C ASP A 189 27.27 -10.91 16.07
N VAL A 190 27.45 -11.55 17.23
CA VAL A 190 27.93 -12.94 17.38
C VAL A 190 26.94 -13.97 16.79
N SER A 191 25.73 -13.55 16.41
CA SER A 191 24.63 -14.44 16.00
C SER A 191 24.50 -14.67 14.48
N GLY A 192 25.49 -14.24 13.69
CA GLY A 192 25.44 -14.35 12.23
C GLY A 192 24.48 -13.33 11.60
N ALA A 193 24.60 -13.15 10.29
CA ALA A 193 23.79 -12.17 9.58
C ALA A 193 22.31 -12.55 9.60
N LEU A 194 21.46 -11.69 10.17
CA LEU A 194 20.01 -11.81 10.13
C LEU A 194 19.52 -11.78 8.67
N PRO A 195 18.58 -12.65 8.31
CA PRO A 195 18.04 -12.70 6.96
C PRO A 195 17.10 -11.52 6.70
N ILE A 196 17.01 -11.09 5.44
CA ILE A 196 15.95 -10.17 5.01
C ILE A 196 14.60 -10.84 5.22
N THR A 197 13.69 -10.20 5.95
CA THR A 197 12.34 -10.70 6.21
C THR A 197 11.31 -10.21 5.19
N VAL A 198 10.15 -10.86 5.14
CA VAL A 198 9.01 -10.40 4.32
C VAL A 198 8.58 -8.99 4.68
N GLY A 199 8.56 -8.68 5.98
CA GLY A 199 8.25 -7.36 6.52
C GLY A 199 9.22 -6.30 6.03
N ASP A 200 10.53 -6.58 6.06
CA ASP A 200 11.56 -5.65 5.58
C ASP A 200 11.35 -5.30 4.09
N VAL A 201 11.08 -6.31 3.26
CA VAL A 201 10.83 -6.12 1.82
C VAL A 201 9.62 -5.22 1.58
N LEU A 202 8.47 -5.56 2.18
CA LEU A 202 7.23 -4.81 1.99
C LEU A 202 7.35 -3.38 2.52
N TRP A 203 7.96 -3.22 3.69
CA TRP A 203 8.19 -1.91 4.31
C TRP A 203 9.14 -1.05 3.49
N MET A 204 10.22 -1.63 2.95
CA MET A 204 11.17 -0.88 2.14
C MET A 204 10.54 -0.43 0.82
N ILE A 205 9.73 -1.28 0.18
CA ILE A 205 8.95 -0.91 -1.01
C ILE A 205 8.02 0.26 -0.69
N HIS A 206 7.24 0.15 0.39
CA HIS A 206 6.30 1.19 0.81
C HIS A 206 7.01 2.51 1.09
N SER A 207 7.97 2.50 2.01
CA SER A 207 8.68 3.70 2.44
C SER A 207 9.48 4.35 1.31
N SER A 208 10.11 3.58 0.42
CA SER A 208 10.84 4.11 -0.74
C SER A 208 9.90 4.78 -1.75
N LEU A 209 8.76 4.16 -2.07
CA LEU A 209 7.78 4.72 -3.01
C LEU A 209 7.03 5.93 -2.44
N HIS A 210 6.93 6.04 -1.12
CA HIS A 210 6.36 7.23 -0.46
C HIS A 210 7.32 8.42 -0.34
N ARG A 211 8.56 8.31 -0.84
CA ARG A 211 9.48 9.46 -0.87
C ARG A 211 9.04 10.51 -1.89
N GLN A 212 9.24 11.77 -1.54
CA GLN A 212 9.03 12.90 -2.45
C GLN A 212 10.03 12.83 -3.60
N ILE A 213 9.60 13.26 -4.78
CA ILE A 213 10.50 13.43 -5.92
C ILE A 213 11.27 14.75 -5.81
N SER A 214 12.41 14.85 -6.48
CA SER A 214 13.14 16.12 -6.59
C SER A 214 12.55 17.02 -7.69
N HIS A 215 12.83 18.32 -7.62
CA HIS A 215 12.46 19.25 -8.69
C HIS A 215 13.13 18.91 -10.03
N SER A 216 14.35 18.36 -10.00
CA SER A 216 15.03 17.88 -11.21
C SER A 216 14.31 16.70 -11.84
N ASP A 217 13.78 15.77 -11.03
CA ASP A 217 13.01 14.63 -11.55
C ASP A 217 11.72 15.11 -12.23
N TRP A 218 11.07 16.12 -11.66
CA TRP A 218 9.87 16.73 -12.24
C TRP A 218 10.17 17.47 -13.55
N ALA A 219 11.26 18.24 -13.59
CA ALA A 219 11.64 19.02 -14.76
C ALA A 219 12.05 18.17 -15.98
N GLN A 220 12.40 16.90 -15.77
CA GLN A 220 12.72 15.96 -16.84
C GLN A 220 11.48 15.34 -17.50
N LEU A 221 10.29 15.52 -16.92
CA LEU A 221 9.05 14.95 -17.44
C LEU A 221 8.60 15.66 -18.72
N SER A 222 8.05 14.88 -19.65
CA SER A 222 7.24 15.44 -20.73
C SER A 222 5.92 16.03 -20.18
N GLN A 223 5.34 16.99 -20.89
CA GLN A 223 4.04 17.59 -20.51
C GLN A 223 2.93 16.56 -20.30
N SER A 224 2.94 15.47 -21.08
CA SER A 224 2.00 14.35 -20.95
C SER A 224 2.20 13.58 -19.65
N GLU A 225 3.44 13.27 -19.27
CA GLU A 225 3.76 12.56 -18.03
C GLU A 225 3.45 13.44 -16.82
N GLU A 226 3.82 14.72 -16.88
CA GLU A 226 3.49 15.71 -15.86
C GLU A 226 1.99 15.72 -15.56
N THR A 227 1.17 15.78 -16.61
CA THR A 227 -0.29 15.77 -16.49
C THR A 227 -0.81 14.46 -15.90
N ALA A 228 -0.25 13.32 -16.30
CA ALA A 228 -0.64 12.01 -15.79
C ALA A 228 -0.30 11.84 -14.30
N ILE A 229 0.92 12.24 -13.91
CA ILE A 229 1.40 12.18 -12.53
C ILE A 229 0.63 13.17 -11.65
N ALA A 230 0.38 14.39 -12.11
CA ALA A 230 -0.44 15.37 -11.38
C ALA A 230 -1.87 14.84 -11.10
N ARG A 231 -2.45 14.09 -12.04
CA ARG A 231 -3.74 13.40 -11.83
C ARG A 231 -3.62 12.28 -10.81
N ALA A 232 -2.56 11.46 -10.87
CA ALA A 232 -2.31 10.39 -9.90
C ALA A 232 -2.15 10.94 -8.47
N TYR A 233 -1.31 11.97 -8.31
CA TYR A 233 -1.14 12.75 -7.08
C TYR A 233 -2.50 13.26 -6.55
N THR A 234 -3.30 13.87 -7.44
CA THR A 234 -4.62 14.39 -7.07
C THR A 234 -5.58 13.30 -6.59
N ARG A 235 -5.55 12.12 -7.22
CA ARG A 235 -6.35 10.97 -6.77
C ARG A 235 -5.90 10.46 -5.40
N ARG A 236 -4.59 10.37 -5.16
CA ARG A 236 -4.03 9.87 -3.89
C ARG A 236 -4.54 10.66 -2.71
N TYR A 237 -4.31 11.98 -2.65
CA TYR A 237 -4.72 12.76 -1.48
C TYR A 237 -6.26 12.88 -1.36
N ARG A 238 -7.01 12.79 -2.47
CA ARG A 238 -8.48 12.80 -2.43
C ARG A 238 -9.10 11.49 -1.94
N SER A 239 -8.39 10.37 -2.07
CA SER A 239 -8.88 9.08 -1.56
C SER A 239 -8.94 9.01 -0.02
N ILE A 240 -8.32 9.96 0.69
CA ILE A 240 -8.24 9.97 2.15
C ILE A 240 -8.66 11.33 2.69
N PRO A 241 -9.97 11.59 2.82
CA PRO A 241 -10.49 12.92 3.18
C PRO A 241 -9.98 13.42 4.54
N SER A 242 -9.72 12.51 5.49
CA SER A 242 -9.28 12.85 6.85
C SER A 242 -7.87 13.46 6.90
N SER A 243 -6.98 13.08 5.98
CA SER A 243 -5.59 13.56 5.92
C SER A 243 -5.25 14.26 4.62
N ALA A 244 -6.25 14.64 3.83
CA ALA A 244 -6.08 15.19 2.48
C ALA A 244 -5.14 16.41 2.44
N GLN A 245 -5.26 17.33 3.42
CA GLN A 245 -4.39 18.52 3.49
C GLN A 245 -2.93 18.16 3.80
N LEU A 246 -2.72 17.20 4.72
CA LEU A 246 -1.38 16.73 5.08
C LEU A 246 -0.74 16.01 3.89
N GLU A 247 -1.45 15.09 3.25
CA GLU A 247 -0.95 14.39 2.05
C GLU A 247 -0.69 15.34 0.88
N ALA A 248 -1.53 16.38 0.71
CA ALA A 248 -1.31 17.40 -0.32
C ALA A 248 -0.06 18.26 -0.03
N SER A 249 0.23 18.56 1.25
CA SER A 249 1.43 19.31 1.62
C SER A 249 2.75 18.57 1.35
N GLN A 250 2.69 17.23 1.21
CA GLN A 250 3.86 16.41 0.91
C GLN A 250 4.23 16.41 -0.58
N GLY A 251 3.40 17.00 -1.45
CA GLY A 251 3.67 17.07 -2.88
C GLY A 251 3.67 15.70 -3.57
N VAL A 252 4.31 15.66 -4.73
CA VAL A 252 4.38 14.48 -5.59
C VAL A 252 5.39 13.47 -5.02
N LYS A 253 4.96 12.21 -4.91
CA LYS A 253 5.78 11.09 -4.43
C LYS A 253 6.12 10.15 -5.59
N ARG A 254 7.15 9.31 -5.40
CA ARG A 254 7.54 8.30 -6.40
C ARG A 254 6.39 7.35 -6.76
N ILE A 255 5.51 7.03 -5.81
CA ILE A 255 4.30 6.22 -6.04
C ILE A 255 3.35 6.83 -7.08
N ASP A 256 3.35 8.16 -7.23
CA ASP A 256 2.47 8.84 -8.20
C ASP A 256 2.91 8.57 -9.66
N TYR A 257 4.17 8.15 -9.88
CA TYR A 257 4.66 7.68 -11.19
C TYR A 257 4.07 6.33 -11.59
N LEU A 258 3.58 5.54 -10.63
CA LEU A 258 2.92 4.26 -10.93
C LEU A 258 1.48 4.44 -11.44
N MET A 259 0.94 5.67 -11.37
CA MET A 259 -0.38 6.06 -11.86
C MET A 259 -1.53 5.23 -11.27
N GLU A 260 -1.95 4.18 -11.97
CA GLU A 260 -3.03 3.27 -11.56
C GLU A 260 -2.50 1.93 -11.04
N ARG A 261 -1.21 1.65 -11.25
CA ARG A 261 -0.55 0.40 -10.87
C ARG A 261 0.00 0.49 -9.44
N ARG A 262 -0.91 0.61 -8.48
CA ARG A 262 -0.56 0.82 -7.06
C ARG A 262 -0.72 -0.41 -6.17
N ILE A 263 -1.28 -1.48 -6.70
CA ILE A 263 -1.48 -2.72 -5.94
C ILE A 263 -0.25 -3.59 -6.14
N PHE A 264 0.43 -3.96 -5.06
CA PHE A 264 1.53 -4.91 -5.13
C PHE A 264 1.02 -6.28 -5.61
N ARG A 265 1.64 -6.84 -6.65
CA ARG A 265 1.32 -8.17 -7.19
C ARG A 265 2.37 -9.24 -6.91
N GLY A 266 3.51 -8.85 -6.36
CA GLY A 266 4.63 -9.74 -6.10
C GLY A 266 5.92 -9.25 -6.72
N LEU A 267 6.95 -10.07 -6.58
CA LEU A 267 8.28 -9.91 -7.12
C LEU A 267 8.57 -11.10 -8.05
N VAL A 268 9.25 -10.83 -9.16
CA VAL A 268 9.75 -11.85 -10.08
C VAL A 268 11.26 -11.72 -10.16
N ARG A 269 11.97 -12.85 -10.20
CA ARG A 269 13.42 -12.83 -10.28
C ARG A 269 13.86 -12.22 -11.61
N ALA A 270 14.80 -11.29 -11.55
CA ALA A 270 15.47 -10.72 -12.71
C ALA A 270 16.87 -11.34 -12.85
N PRO A 271 17.54 -11.24 -14.02
CA PRO A 271 18.93 -11.63 -14.12
C PRO A 271 19.78 -10.87 -13.09
N ASP A 272 20.70 -11.59 -12.44
CA ASP A 272 21.56 -11.00 -11.41
C ASP A 272 22.55 -10.02 -12.07
N GLU A 273 22.53 -8.77 -11.61
CA GLU A 273 23.48 -7.71 -12.00
C GLU A 273 24.23 -7.26 -10.73
N ASP A 274 25.55 -7.05 -10.82
CA ASP A 274 26.38 -6.46 -9.76
C ASP A 274 26.50 -7.24 -8.43
N GLY A 275 26.19 -8.54 -8.42
CA GLY A 275 26.29 -9.39 -7.23
C GLY A 275 25.17 -9.19 -6.21
N PHE A 276 24.13 -8.42 -6.56
CA PHE A 276 22.85 -8.42 -5.84
C PHE A 276 21.92 -9.49 -6.43
N VAL A 277 21.09 -10.09 -5.58
CA VAL A 277 19.95 -10.86 -6.08
C VAL A 277 18.90 -9.85 -6.54
N HIS A 278 18.62 -9.85 -7.84
CA HIS A 278 17.77 -8.83 -8.45
C HIS A 278 16.32 -9.32 -8.56
N TRP A 279 15.40 -8.46 -8.13
CA TRP A 279 13.96 -8.69 -8.21
C TRP A 279 13.28 -7.55 -8.95
N LYS A 280 12.25 -7.90 -9.69
CA LYS A 280 11.39 -6.97 -10.40
C LYS A 280 10.03 -6.93 -9.71
N LEU A 281 9.65 -5.73 -9.27
CA LEU A 281 8.35 -5.45 -8.66
C LEU A 281 7.24 -5.49 -9.70
N LEU A 282 6.20 -6.25 -9.41
CA LEU A 282 4.97 -6.29 -10.18
C LEU A 282 3.85 -5.54 -9.46
N THR A 283 3.03 -4.84 -10.24
CA THR A 283 1.89 -4.03 -9.80
C THR A 283 0.69 -4.17 -10.73
#